data_AF-A0A931U1T5-F1
#
_entry.id   AF-A0A931U1T5-F1
#
_cell.length_a   1.000
_cell.length_b   1.000
_cell.length_c   1.000
_cell.angle_alpha   90.00
_cell.angle_beta   90.00
_cell.angle_gamma   90.00
#
_symmetry.space_group_name_H-M   'P 1'
#
loop_
_entity.id
_entity.type
_entity.pdbx_description
1 polymer ?
#
loop_
_entity_poly.entity_id
_entity_poly.type
_entity_poly.pdbx_seq_one_letter_code
_entity_poly.pdbx_strand_id
1 'polypeptide(L)'
;PIEGRDVLIVEDIIDTGLTLRYIVRNLLERRPASLEICTLLNRPPRRLAELPLRYVGFDLPDVFVVGYGLDYHEHYRNLPYIAILEDQAVMASLR
;
A
#
# COMPACT_ATOMS: atom_id res chain seq x y z
N PRO A 1 -22.92 4.22 3.77
CA PRO A 1 -23.34 2.81 4.00
C PRO A 1 -22.72 1.86 2.96
N ILE A 2 -22.05 0.80 3.42
CA ILE A 2 -21.41 -0.23 2.55
C ILE A 2 -22.01 -1.63 2.72
N GLU A 3 -23.02 -1.77 3.58
CA GLU A 3 -23.69 -3.05 3.84
C GLU A 3 -24.25 -3.64 2.53
N GLY A 4 -23.98 -4.92 2.30
CA GLY A 4 -24.41 -5.65 1.10
C GLY A 4 -23.79 -5.18 -0.21
N ARG A 5 -22.73 -4.36 -0.19
CA ARG A 5 -22.03 -3.88 -1.40
C ARG A 5 -20.71 -4.60 -1.60
N ASP A 6 -20.28 -4.70 -2.86
CA ASP A 6 -18.90 -5.08 -3.19
C ASP A 6 -17.97 -3.88 -2.97
N VAL A 7 -16.92 -4.09 -2.18
CA VAL A 7 -15.98 -3.04 -1.77
C VAL A 7 -14.58 -3.40 -2.24
N LEU A 8 -13.96 -2.48 -3.01
CA LEU A 8 -12.57 -2.56 -3.40
C LEU A 8 -11.79 -1.45 -2.69
N ILE A 9 -10.82 -1.83 -1.87
CA ILE A 9 -9.85 -0.89 -1.30
C ILE A 9 -8.73 -0.71 -2.33
N VAL A 10 -8.36 0.54 -2.62
CA VAL A 10 -7.29 0.89 -3.57
C VAL A 10 -6.16 1.55 -2.78
N GLU A 11 -4.97 0.95 -2.85
CA GLU A 11 -3.78 1.39 -2.10
C GLU A 11 -2.59 1.57 -3.04
N ASP A 12 -1.79 2.60 -2.80
CA ASP A 12 -0.58 2.86 -3.58
C ASP A 12 0.50 1.82 -3.28
N ILE A 13 0.78 1.55 -2.01
CA ILE A 13 1.80 0.62 -1.56
C ILE A 13 1.41 -0.14 -0.30
N ILE A 14 1.59 -1.45 -0.32
CA ILE A 14 1.47 -2.28 0.89
C ILE A 14 2.86 -2.68 1.36
N ASP A 15 3.26 -2.09 2.50
CA ASP A 15 4.47 -2.47 3.21
C ASP A 15 4.19 -3.60 4.22
N THR A 16 4.12 -3.30 5.52
CA THR A 16 3.82 -4.29 6.56
C THR A 16 2.39 -4.85 6.51
N GLY A 17 1.45 -4.09 5.94
CA GLY A 17 0.03 -4.44 5.85
C GLY A 17 -0.77 -4.26 7.15
N LEU A 18 -0.18 -3.73 8.22
CA LEU A 18 -0.85 -3.59 9.52
C LEU A 18 -1.98 -2.57 9.51
N THR A 19 -1.80 -1.42 8.85
CA THR A 19 -2.84 -0.40 8.67
C THR A 19 -4.03 -0.97 7.91
N LEU A 20 -3.77 -1.64 6.78
CA LEU A 20 -4.81 -2.28 5.99
C LEU A 20 -5.54 -3.36 6.79
N ARG A 21 -4.85 -4.17 7.61
CA ARG A 21 -5.50 -5.17 8.45
C ARG A 21 -6.52 -4.54 9.40
N TYR A 22 -6.19 -3.40 9.99
CA TYR A 22 -7.12 -2.64 10.84
C TYR A 22 -8.34 -2.14 10.03
N ILE A 23 -8.09 -1.54 8.86
CA ILE A 23 -9.15 -1.02 7.97
C ILE A 23 -10.08 -2.15 7.52
N VAL A 24 -9.51 -3.26 7.02
CA VAL A 24 -10.24 -4.45 6.58
C VAL A 24 -11.16 -4.96 7.69
N ARG A 25 -10.63 -5.12 8.93
CA ARG A 25 -11.45 -5.56 10.07
C ARG A 25 -12.62 -4.60 10.33
N ASN A 26 -12.37 -3.29 10.34
CA ASN A 26 -13.44 -2.30 10.58
C ASN A 26 -14.50 -2.29 9.46
N LEU A 27 -14.09 -2.50 8.21
CA LEU A 27 -15.02 -2.52 7.09
C LEU A 27 -15.83 -3.82 7.05
N LEU A 28 -15.24 -4.96 7.40
CA LEU A 28 -15.96 -6.23 7.51
C LEU A 28 -17.07 -6.20 8.57
N GLU A 29 -16.87 -5.49 9.69
CA GLU A 29 -17.92 -5.26 10.71
C GLU A 29 -19.16 -4.55 10.15
N ARG A 30 -19.04 -3.84 9.04
CA ARG A 30 -20.14 -3.14 8.35
C ARG A 30 -20.88 -4.02 7.34
N ARG A 31 -20.56 -5.32 7.28
CA ARG A 31 -21.23 -6.36 6.49
C ARG A 31 -21.31 -6.07 4.98
N PRO A 32 -20.19 -5.78 4.29
CA PRO A 32 -20.19 -5.72 2.83
C PRO A 32 -20.50 -7.10 2.23
N ALA A 33 -20.91 -7.14 0.95
CA ALA A 33 -21.11 -8.40 0.22
C ALA A 33 -19.75 -9.06 -0.12
N SER A 34 -18.76 -8.24 -0.48
CA SER A 34 -17.38 -8.66 -0.67
C SER A 34 -16.42 -7.52 -0.28
N LEU A 35 -15.19 -7.88 0.09
CA LEU A 35 -14.14 -6.91 0.39
C LEU A 35 -12.80 -7.42 -0.15
N GLU A 36 -12.23 -6.67 -1.08
CA GLU A 36 -11.01 -7.02 -1.80
C GLU A 36 -10.04 -5.83 -1.82
N ILE A 37 -8.77 -6.09 -2.08
CA ILE A 37 -7.73 -5.07 -2.16
C ILE A 37 -7.07 -5.07 -3.54
N CYS A 38 -6.95 -3.87 -4.11
CA CYS A 38 -6.11 -3.55 -5.26
C CYS A 38 -4.93 -2.70 -4.78
N THR A 39 -3.71 -3.09 -5.10
CA THR A 39 -2.54 -2.27 -4.84
C THR A 39 -1.63 -2.13 -6.05
N LEU A 40 -1.05 -0.95 -6.22
CA LEU A 40 -0.03 -0.73 -7.25
C LEU A 40 1.27 -1.43 -6.88
N LEU A 41 1.74 -1.27 -5.63
CA LEU A 41 3.02 -1.81 -5.16
C LEU A 41 2.85 -2.69 -3.93
N ASN A 42 3.50 -3.85 -3.93
CA ASN A 42 3.44 -4.79 -2.82
C ASN A 42 4.86 -5.14 -2.35
N ARG A 43 5.11 -5.18 -1.04
CA ARG A 43 6.40 -5.61 -0.46
C ARG A 43 6.24 -6.92 0.32
N PRO A 44 6.09 -8.08 -0.35
CA PRO A 44 5.94 -9.37 0.32
C PRO A 44 6.97 -9.64 1.43
N PRO A 45 8.28 -9.33 1.27
CA PRO A 45 9.28 -9.64 2.30
C PRO A 45 9.04 -8.94 3.65
N ARG A 46 8.32 -7.81 3.66
CA ARG A 46 8.03 -7.04 4.87
C ARG A 46 6.64 -7.35 5.45
N ARG A 47 5.90 -8.29 4.87
CA ARG A 47 4.50 -8.53 5.23
C ARG A 47 4.34 -9.11 6.63
N LEU A 48 3.50 -8.49 7.45
CA LEU A 48 3.16 -8.93 8.81
C LEU A 48 1.66 -9.25 8.99
N ALA A 49 0.86 -9.12 7.93
CA ALA A 49 -0.58 -9.32 7.96
C ALA A 49 -1.10 -10.08 6.73
N GLU A 50 -1.99 -11.03 6.95
CA GLU A 50 -2.78 -11.63 5.88
C GLU A 50 -3.86 -10.64 5.42
N LEU A 51 -3.94 -10.40 4.12
CA LEU A 51 -4.87 -9.44 3.51
C LEU A 51 -5.53 -10.08 2.27
N PRO A 52 -6.81 -9.79 1.98
CA PRO A 52 -7.52 -10.28 0.79
C PRO A 52 -7.09 -9.51 -0.48
N LEU A 53 -5.82 -9.66 -0.88
CA LEU A 53 -5.30 -9.07 -2.10
C LEU A 53 -5.89 -9.78 -3.32
N ARG A 54 -6.54 -9.03 -4.21
CA ARG A 54 -7.02 -9.55 -5.49
C ARG A 54 -6.23 -9.00 -6.68
N TYR A 55 -5.81 -7.74 -6.59
CA TYR A 55 -5.08 -7.08 -7.67
C TYR A 55 -3.76 -6.55 -7.10
N VAL A 56 -2.65 -7.00 -7.69
CA VAL A 56 -1.31 -6.54 -7.38
C VAL A 56 -0.68 -6.06 -8.67
N GLY A 57 -0.24 -4.81 -8.72
CA GLY A 57 0.47 -4.24 -9.86
C GLY A 57 1.89 -4.82 -9.95
N PHE A 58 2.72 -4.54 -8.94
CA PHE A 58 4.11 -4.97 -8.90
C PHE A 58 4.53 -5.39 -7.50
N ASP A 59 5.27 -6.49 -7.41
CA ASP A 59 6.03 -6.83 -6.21
C ASP A 59 7.37 -6.09 -6.22
N LEU A 60 7.73 -5.51 -5.08
CA LEU A 60 8.97 -4.77 -4.89
C LEU A 60 9.90 -5.49 -3.92
N PRO A 61 11.23 -5.43 -4.17
CA PRO A 61 12.22 -5.78 -3.16
C PRO A 61 12.26 -4.71 -2.05
N ASP A 62 13.20 -4.88 -1.12
CA ASP A 62 13.40 -3.95 -0.02
C ASP A 62 14.12 -2.64 -0.45
N VAL A 63 13.42 -1.80 -1.24
CA VAL A 63 13.93 -0.54 -1.79
C VAL A 63 12.98 0.62 -1.53
N PHE A 64 13.47 1.80 -1.13
CA PHE A 64 12.59 2.96 -0.95
C PHE A 64 12.23 3.56 -2.31
N VAL A 65 10.95 3.87 -2.56
CA VAL A 65 10.47 4.41 -3.83
C VAL A 65 9.61 5.65 -3.63
N VAL A 66 9.61 6.53 -4.63
CA VAL A 66 8.82 7.77 -4.70
C VAL A 66 8.20 7.95 -6.08
N GLY A 67 7.28 8.89 -6.22
CA GLY A 67 6.59 9.17 -7.48
C GLY A 67 5.25 8.46 -7.61
N TYR A 68 4.45 8.87 -8.59
CA TYR A 68 3.12 8.32 -8.84
C TYR A 68 2.20 8.33 -7.59
N GLY A 69 2.25 9.41 -6.82
CA GLY A 69 1.54 9.58 -5.54
C GLY A 69 2.37 9.29 -4.30
N LEU A 70 3.43 8.50 -4.41
CA LEU A 70 4.34 8.15 -3.31
C LEU A 70 5.30 9.31 -3.01
N ASP A 71 5.62 9.50 -1.74
CA ASP A 71 6.40 10.66 -1.28
C ASP A 71 7.62 10.31 -0.42
N TYR A 72 8.48 11.31 -0.30
CA TYR A 72 9.43 11.44 0.80
C TYR A 72 9.34 12.86 1.34
N HIS A 73 8.94 13.02 2.60
CA HIS A 73 8.64 14.33 3.20
C HIS A 73 7.69 15.18 2.35
N GLU A 74 6.61 14.57 1.83
CA GLU A 74 5.63 15.23 0.95
C GLU A 74 6.17 15.65 -0.44
N HIS A 75 7.44 15.42 -0.74
CA HIS A 75 8.02 15.67 -2.06
C HIS A 75 7.82 14.48 -3.00
N TYR A 76 7.96 14.75 -4.30
CA TYR A 76 8.01 13.75 -5.40
C TYR A 76 6.69 13.08 -5.81
N ARG A 77 5.57 13.31 -5.10
CA ARG A 77 4.25 12.72 -5.44
C ARG A 77 3.84 12.91 -6.91
N ASN A 78 4.22 14.04 -7.51
CA ASN A 78 3.82 14.46 -8.85
C ASN A 78 4.69 13.88 -9.98
N LEU A 79 5.73 13.09 -9.68
CA LEU A 79 6.53 12.46 -10.73
C LEU A 79 5.65 11.47 -11.52
N PRO A 80 5.71 11.49 -12.87
CA PRO A 80 4.88 10.62 -13.73
C PRO A 80 5.42 9.19 -13.82
N TYR A 81 6.40 8.83 -12.99
CA TYR A 81 7.06 7.55 -12.92
C TYR A 81 7.39 7.21 -11.47
N ILE A 82 7.62 5.93 -11.20
CA ILE A 82 8.11 5.43 -9.91
C ILE A 82 9.64 5.38 -9.98
N ALA A 83 10.31 5.96 -9.00
CA ALA A 83 11.77 6.00 -8.91
C ALA A 83 12.24 5.42 -7.57
N ILE A 84 13.40 4.77 -7.58
CA ILE A 84 14.11 4.39 -6.36
C ILE A 84 14.83 5.63 -5.81
N LEU A 85 14.69 5.90 -4.52
CA LEU A 85 15.39 7.00 -3.86
C LEU A 85 16.72 6.48 -3.28
N GLU A 86 17.84 6.90 -3.90
CA GLU A 86 19.19 6.40 -3.56
C GLU A 86 20.03 7.37 -2.69
N ASP A 87 19.44 8.44 -2.18
CA ASP A 87 20.19 9.44 -1.41
C ASP A 87 20.70 8.84 -0.09
N GLN A 88 22.02 8.78 0.08
CA GLN A 88 22.66 8.19 1.27
C GLN A 88 22.30 8.92 2.58
N ALA A 89 22.08 10.24 2.54
CA ALA A 89 21.65 11.01 3.71
C ALA A 89 20.20 10.68 4.07
N VAL A 90 19.36 10.44 3.07
CA VAL A 90 17.96 10.02 3.25
C VAL A 90 17.87 8.56 3.73
N MET A 91 18.66 7.66 3.17
CA MET A 91 18.70 6.26 3.57
C MET A 91 19.22 6.09 5.00
N ALA A 92 20.06 7.00 5.49
CA ALA A 92 20.50 7.03 6.88
C ALA A 92 19.41 7.47 7.87
N SER A 93 18.46 8.32 7.45
CA SER A 93 17.32 8.73 8.29
C SER A 93 16.13 7.77 8.28
N LEU A 94 16.12 6.79 7.37
CA LEU A 94 15.09 5.75 7.27
C LEU A 94 15.39 4.48 8.10
N ARG A 95 16.54 4.42 8.78
CA ARG A 95 16.93 3.34 9.71
C ARG A 95 16.72 3.77 11.15
#